data_AF-A0AAE3I9B6-F1
#
_entry.id   AF-A0AAE3I9B6-F1
#
_cell.length_a   1.000
_cell.length_b   1.000
_cell.length_c   1.000
_cell.angle_alpha   90.00
_cell.angle_beta   90.00
_cell.angle_gamma   90.00
#
_symmetry.space_group_name_H-M   'P 1'
#
loop_
_entity.id
_entity.type
_entity.pdbx_description
1 polymer ?
#
loop_
_entity_poly.entity_id
_entity_poly.type
_entity_poly.pdbx_seq_one_letter_code
_entity_poly.pdbx_strand_id
1 'polypeptide(L)'
;MSSNSIHIDELHAYADGRLPAARRAAVEAYLAAHPGAAAEVAGWRKADAQLHQALDPLLNEPVPQRRIPAEILAAARRPMATGFGAMRGWSVVALGVACLAIGSGAGWLSRGAVERTMPMQRFANDALVSHVVFSPESKHMVEVPADEEAHLVTWLSRRLDAQLRVPDLTSLGYRLIGGRQTVVADAPTAMLMYEGPGGTRISVQLRRMPNNRDTGFRLETLAPDNRVLQAIHPAVDHPPPMAFYWADRGLGFAVAGPLARPQLLEVAQVVYRQYSEFTGPASRKD
;
A
#
# COMPACT_ATOMS: atom_id res chain seq x y z
N MET A 1 35.88 18.47 4.03
CA MET A 1 36.59 17.74 5.10
C MET A 1 36.26 18.43 6.40
N SER A 2 35.08 18.14 6.95
CA SER A 2 34.45 18.94 7.99
C SER A 2 34.69 18.36 9.38
N SER A 3 34.97 19.26 10.32
CA SER A 3 34.88 19.13 11.79
C SER A 3 35.82 18.15 12.51
N ASN A 4 37.08 18.56 12.73
CA ASN A 4 37.96 17.98 13.77
C ASN A 4 38.00 18.86 15.04
N SER A 5 36.92 19.60 15.31
CA SER A 5 36.77 20.41 16.52
C SER A 5 36.09 19.56 17.60
N ILE A 6 36.78 19.34 18.72
CA ILE A 6 36.18 18.71 19.90
C ILE A 6 35.34 19.75 20.63
N HIS A 7 34.06 19.43 20.83
CA HIS A 7 33.12 20.30 21.54
C HIS A 7 33.11 19.98 23.03
N ILE A 8 32.68 20.95 23.84
CA ILE A 8 32.59 20.83 25.31
C ILE A 8 31.71 19.64 25.73
N ASP A 9 30.66 19.33 24.96
CA ASP A 9 29.76 18.19 25.23
C ASP A 9 30.48 16.84 25.13
N GLU A 10 31.48 16.72 24.24
CA GLU A 10 32.29 15.50 24.11
C GLU A 10 33.27 15.37 25.28
N LEU A 11 33.73 16.47 25.86
CA LEU A 11 34.56 16.47 27.07
C LEU A 11 33.75 16.07 28.31
N HIS A 12 32.52 16.56 28.45
CA HIS A 12 31.59 16.11 29.51
C HIS A 12 31.20 14.65 29.34
N ALA A 13 30.82 14.23 28.14
CA ALA A 13 30.51 12.83 27.86
C ALA A 13 31.72 11.90 28.12
N TYR A 14 32.93 12.37 27.86
CA TYR A 14 34.16 11.66 28.23
C TYR A 14 34.39 11.63 29.75
N ALA A 15 34.13 12.73 30.46
CA ALA A 15 34.21 12.80 31.92
C ALA A 15 33.29 11.77 32.58
N ASP A 16 32.05 11.69 32.11
CA ASP A 16 30.97 10.79 32.62
C ASP A 16 31.08 9.34 32.11
N GLY A 17 32.08 9.02 31.28
CA GLY A 17 32.25 7.68 30.70
C GLY A 17 31.19 7.29 29.66
N ARG A 18 30.43 8.25 29.12
CA ARG A 18 29.34 8.04 28.16
C ARG A 18 29.74 8.28 26.70
N LEU A 19 31.01 8.54 26.42
CA LEU A 19 31.50 8.74 25.06
C LEU A 19 31.65 7.41 24.29
N PRO A 20 31.14 7.30 23.05
CA PRO A 20 31.33 6.10 22.22
C PRO A 20 32.81 5.79 21.95
N ALA A 21 33.15 4.49 21.91
CA ALA A 21 34.53 4.03 21.75
C ALA A 21 35.25 4.62 20.52
N ALA A 22 34.54 4.85 19.42
CA ALA A 22 35.07 5.44 18.19
C ALA A 22 35.55 6.89 18.34
N ARG A 23 34.98 7.68 19.28
CA ARG A 23 35.36 9.08 19.52
C ARG A 23 36.35 9.25 20.66
N ARG A 24 36.48 8.26 21.53
CA ARG A 24 37.33 8.30 22.71
C ARG A 24 38.81 8.55 22.39
N ALA A 25 39.35 7.88 21.38
CA ALA A 25 40.75 8.07 20.97
C ALA A 25 41.05 9.51 20.49
N ALA A 26 40.09 10.15 19.82
CA ALA A 26 40.24 11.53 19.35
C ALA A 26 40.23 12.53 20.52
N VAL A 27 39.34 12.32 21.50
CA VAL A 27 39.27 13.15 22.72
C VAL A 27 40.52 12.95 23.60
N GLU A 28 41.01 11.73 23.75
CA GLU A 28 42.24 11.44 24.49
C GLU A 28 43.47 12.10 23.84
N ALA A 29 43.59 12.05 22.50
CA ALA A 29 44.65 12.74 21.77
C ALA A 29 44.58 14.27 21.94
N TYR A 30 43.38 14.83 22.00
CA TYR A 30 43.19 16.27 22.22
C TYR A 30 43.53 16.70 23.65
N LEU A 31 43.13 15.92 24.66
CA LEU A 31 43.46 16.17 26.06
C LEU A 31 44.97 16.06 26.30
N ALA A 32 45.67 15.17 25.59
CA ALA A 32 47.14 15.09 25.64
C ALA A 32 47.82 16.36 25.07
N ALA A 33 47.20 16.99 24.07
CA ALA A 33 47.69 18.22 23.46
C ALA A 33 47.26 19.51 24.20
N HIS A 34 46.23 19.46 25.05
CA HIS A 34 45.63 20.62 25.73
C HIS A 34 45.55 20.41 27.26
N PRO A 35 46.63 20.73 28.01
CA PRO A 35 46.69 20.45 29.44
C PRO A 35 45.63 21.21 30.28
N GLY A 36 45.16 22.37 29.81
CA GLY A 36 44.07 23.11 30.48
C GLY A 36 42.74 22.36 30.45
N ALA A 37 42.35 21.83 29.28
CA ALA A 37 41.14 21.02 29.15
C ALA A 37 41.24 19.69 29.91
N ALA A 38 42.44 19.10 29.98
CA ALA A 38 42.70 17.90 30.79
C ALA A 38 42.52 18.18 32.29
N ALA A 39 42.97 19.33 32.78
CA ALA A 39 42.78 19.73 34.17
C ALA A 39 41.29 19.96 34.51
N GLU A 40 40.53 20.53 33.58
CA GLU A 40 39.09 20.78 33.74
C GLU A 40 38.28 19.47 33.83
N VAL A 41 38.52 18.54 32.89
CA VAL A 41 37.92 17.20 32.90
C VAL A 41 38.28 16.42 34.18
N ALA A 42 39.53 16.52 34.64
CA ALA A 42 39.94 15.92 35.90
C ALA A 42 39.22 16.53 37.10
N GLY A 43 38.96 17.84 37.07
CA GLY A 43 38.16 18.55 38.07
C GLY A 43 36.72 18.03 38.15
N TRP A 44 36.06 17.84 37.00
CA TRP A 44 34.70 17.29 36.97
C TRP A 44 34.63 15.86 37.50
N ARG A 45 35.55 14.98 37.06
CA ARG A 45 35.61 13.60 37.57
C ARG A 45 35.83 13.55 39.08
N LYS A 46 36.63 14.47 39.62
CA LYS A 46 36.85 14.57 41.06
C LYS A 46 35.58 15.02 41.80
N ALA A 47 34.85 15.99 41.26
CA ALA A 47 33.59 16.45 41.85
C ALA A 47 32.53 15.34 41.83
N ASP A 48 32.42 14.61 40.71
CA ASP A 48 31.49 13.48 40.57
C ASP A 48 31.81 12.37 41.57
N ALA A 49 33.09 12.00 41.71
CA ALA A 49 33.52 11.02 42.71
C ALA A 49 33.21 11.46 44.16
N GLN A 50 33.32 12.76 44.47
CA GLN A 50 32.97 13.29 45.79
C GLN A 50 31.46 13.23 46.05
N LEU A 51 30.63 13.51 45.04
CA LEU A 51 29.18 13.39 45.14
C LEU A 51 28.76 11.94 45.36
N HIS A 52 29.30 11.00 44.58
CA HIS A 52 29.06 9.57 44.76
C HIS A 52 29.48 9.11 46.15
N GLN A 53 30.68 9.49 46.62
CA GLN A 53 31.14 9.14 47.96
C GLN A 53 30.19 9.66 49.07
N ALA A 54 29.63 10.85 48.91
CA ALA A 54 28.76 11.46 49.90
C ALA A 54 27.30 10.94 49.85
N LEU A 55 26.79 10.62 48.66
CA LEU A 55 25.36 10.40 48.42
C LEU A 55 24.99 8.94 48.11
N ASP A 56 25.89 8.12 47.58
CA ASP A 56 25.61 6.71 47.31
C ASP A 56 25.15 5.94 48.57
N PRO A 57 25.69 6.20 49.78
CA PRO A 57 25.18 5.55 50.99
C PRO A 57 23.71 5.89 51.30
N LEU A 58 23.24 7.08 50.92
CA LEU A 58 21.86 7.53 51.13
C LEU A 58 20.86 6.84 50.20
N LEU A 59 21.31 6.36 49.03
CA LEU A 59 20.45 5.63 48.09
C LEU A 59 19.93 4.31 48.69
N ASN A 60 20.65 3.76 49.66
CA ASN A 60 20.30 2.50 50.33
C ASN A 60 19.70 2.71 51.72
N GLU A 61 19.50 3.96 52.16
CA GLU A 61 18.84 4.22 53.44
C GLU A 61 17.36 3.83 53.35
N PRO A 62 16.83 3.04 54.30
CA PRO A 62 15.41 2.71 54.31
C PRO A 62 14.59 3.99 54.45
N VAL A 63 13.67 4.22 53.50
CA VAL A 63 12.80 5.40 53.49
C VAL A 63 12.03 5.47 54.82
N PRO A 64 12.16 6.56 55.60
CA PRO A 64 11.46 6.69 56.87
C PRO A 64 9.96 6.57 56.65
N GLN A 65 9.32 5.59 57.30
CA GLN A 65 7.90 5.28 57.11
C GLN A 65 6.98 6.49 57.35
N ARG A 66 7.41 7.44 58.20
CA ARG A 66 6.72 8.73 58.45
C ARG A 66 6.63 9.67 57.24
N ARG A 67 7.46 9.45 56.20
CA ARG A 67 7.48 10.24 54.96
C ARG A 67 6.74 9.57 53.81
N ILE A 68 6.25 8.35 54.01
CA ILE A 68 5.45 7.63 53.02
C ILE A 68 3.98 8.05 53.24
N PRO A 69 3.29 8.62 52.24
CA PRO A 69 1.87 8.94 52.34
C PRO A 69 1.06 7.73 52.83
N ALA A 70 0.15 7.96 53.77
CA ALA A 70 -0.63 6.90 54.40
C ALA A 70 -1.40 6.01 53.39
N GLU A 71 -1.74 6.58 52.23
CA GLU A 71 -2.40 5.89 51.12
C GLU A 71 -1.56 4.76 50.51
N ILE A 72 -0.24 4.95 50.38
CA ILE A 72 0.69 3.94 49.85
C ILE A 72 0.86 2.79 50.85
N LEU A 73 0.95 3.13 52.14
CA LEU A 73 1.04 2.13 53.23
C LEU A 73 -0.27 1.33 53.35
N ALA A 74 -1.42 1.98 53.13
CA ALA A 74 -2.73 1.32 53.12
C ALA A 74 -2.90 0.37 51.92
N ALA A 75 -2.36 0.73 50.75
CA ALA A 75 -2.36 -0.16 49.58
C ALA A 75 -1.50 -1.41 49.79
N ALA A 76 -0.34 -1.28 50.45
CA ALA A 76 0.54 -2.41 50.77
C ALA A 76 -0.01 -3.33 51.87
N ARG A 77 -0.87 -2.82 52.76
CA ARG A 77 -1.49 -3.59 53.86
C ARG A 77 -2.83 -4.20 53.51
N ARG A 78 -3.35 -4.05 52.29
CA ARG A 78 -4.56 -4.79 51.88
C ARG A 78 -4.20 -6.28 51.88
N PRO A 79 -4.81 -7.11 52.74
CA PRO A 79 -4.64 -8.55 52.62
C PRO A 79 -5.16 -8.93 51.25
N MET A 80 -4.25 -9.36 50.37
CA MET A 80 -4.63 -10.00 49.13
C MET A 80 -5.46 -11.21 49.54
N ALA A 81 -6.78 -11.14 49.35
CA ALA A 81 -7.71 -12.16 49.81
C ALA A 81 -7.28 -13.53 49.24
N THR A 82 -6.62 -14.31 50.08
CA THR A 82 -6.07 -15.63 49.83
C THR A 82 -7.19 -16.66 49.88
N GLY A 83 -8.06 -16.65 48.86
CA GLY A 83 -9.15 -17.62 48.73
C GLY A 83 -9.31 -18.29 47.37
N PHE A 84 -8.86 -17.69 46.26
CA PHE A 84 -9.19 -18.18 44.90
C PHE A 84 -8.07 -18.01 43.85
N GLY A 85 -6.79 -18.08 44.27
CA GLY A 85 -5.64 -17.78 43.41
C GLY A 85 -5.39 -18.74 42.24
N ALA A 86 -5.60 -20.04 42.41
CA ALA A 86 -5.32 -21.03 41.36
C ALA A 86 -6.41 -21.09 40.27
N MET A 87 -7.68 -20.90 40.64
CA MET A 87 -8.82 -20.97 39.72
C MET A 87 -8.88 -19.75 38.77
N ARG A 88 -8.27 -18.63 39.16
CA ARG A 88 -8.22 -17.39 38.37
C ARG A 88 -7.13 -17.38 37.29
N GLY A 89 -6.05 -18.15 37.46
CA GLY A 89 -5.02 -18.31 36.43
C GLY A 89 -5.53 -19.14 35.24
N TRP A 90 -6.21 -20.25 35.53
CA TRP A 90 -6.79 -21.11 34.50
C TRP A 90 -7.99 -20.48 33.81
N SER A 91 -8.79 -19.66 34.50
CA SER A 91 -9.92 -18.98 33.86
C SER A 91 -9.49 -17.87 32.89
N VAL A 92 -8.37 -17.17 33.15
CA VAL A 92 -7.80 -16.20 32.19
C VAL A 92 -7.21 -16.92 30.97
N VAL A 93 -6.54 -18.06 31.17
CA VAL A 93 -6.05 -18.89 30.05
C VAL A 93 -7.21 -19.48 29.25
N ALA A 94 -8.25 -19.99 29.92
CA ALA A 94 -9.44 -20.54 29.28
C ALA A 94 -10.21 -19.47 28.48
N LEU A 95 -10.32 -18.24 29.01
CA LEU A 95 -10.91 -17.12 28.29
C LEU A 95 -10.08 -16.74 27.06
N GLY A 96 -8.75 -16.71 27.19
CA GLY A 96 -7.85 -16.44 26.06
C GLY A 96 -7.97 -17.48 24.95
N VAL A 97 -8.00 -18.77 25.30
CA VAL A 97 -8.21 -19.87 24.36
C VAL A 97 -9.60 -19.81 23.73
N ALA A 98 -10.64 -19.50 24.51
CA ALA A 98 -12.01 -19.33 24.00
C ALA A 98 -12.11 -18.16 23.02
N CYS A 99 -11.55 -16.99 23.36
CA CYS A 99 -11.50 -15.84 22.46
C CYS A 99 -10.69 -16.14 21.19
N LEU A 100 -9.58 -16.86 21.30
CA LEU A 100 -8.80 -17.30 20.14
C LEU A 100 -9.60 -18.28 19.27
N ALA A 101 -10.29 -19.25 19.87
CA ALA A 101 -11.11 -20.23 19.15
C ALA A 101 -12.31 -19.56 18.47
N ILE A 102 -12.97 -18.62 19.13
CA ILE A 102 -14.08 -17.83 18.57
C ILE A 102 -13.54 -16.93 17.45
N GLY A 103 -12.43 -16.21 17.67
CA GLY A 103 -11.82 -15.35 16.66
C GLY A 103 -11.31 -16.14 15.45
N SER A 104 -10.71 -17.31 15.66
CA SER A 104 -10.26 -18.19 14.59
C SER A 104 -11.44 -18.83 13.86
N GLY A 105 -12.49 -19.25 14.58
CA GLY A 105 -13.70 -19.82 14.02
C GLY A 105 -14.47 -18.79 13.19
N ALA A 106 -14.71 -17.60 13.75
CA ALA A 106 -15.33 -16.47 13.04
C ALA A 106 -14.46 -15.99 11.87
N GLY A 107 -13.14 -15.98 12.03
CA GLY A 107 -12.18 -15.66 10.97
C GLY A 107 -12.17 -16.70 9.85
N TRP A 108 -12.32 -17.99 10.17
CA TRP A 108 -12.38 -19.08 9.19
C TRP A 108 -13.72 -19.12 8.46
N LEU A 109 -14.84 -18.94 9.18
CA LEU A 109 -16.17 -18.86 8.60
C LEU A 109 -16.34 -17.62 7.72
N SER A 110 -15.66 -16.51 8.05
CA SER A 110 -15.70 -15.28 7.25
C SER A 110 -14.77 -15.30 6.03
N ARG A 111 -13.88 -16.29 5.86
CA ARG A 111 -12.98 -16.38 4.68
C ARG A 111 -13.72 -16.43 3.35
N GLY A 112 -14.96 -16.93 3.33
CA GLY A 112 -15.81 -16.97 2.13
C GLY A 112 -16.83 -15.82 2.03
N ALA A 113 -17.09 -15.11 3.12
CA ALA A 113 -18.10 -14.04 3.18
C ALA A 113 -17.49 -12.64 2.94
N VAL A 114 -16.20 -12.47 3.20
CA VAL A 114 -15.45 -11.27 2.80
C VAL A 114 -14.92 -11.51 1.40
N GLU A 115 -15.78 -11.36 0.41
CA GLU A 115 -15.33 -11.18 -0.97
C GLU A 115 -14.40 -9.96 -0.95
N ARG A 116 -13.10 -10.20 -1.10
CA ARG A 116 -12.08 -9.18 -0.97
C ARG A 116 -12.31 -8.20 -2.11
N THR A 117 -13.07 -7.13 -1.87
CA THR A 117 -13.37 -6.12 -2.88
C THR A 117 -12.05 -5.64 -3.45
N MET A 118 -11.76 -6.05 -4.68
CA MET A 118 -10.51 -5.70 -5.33
C MET A 118 -10.49 -4.18 -5.51
N PRO A 119 -9.43 -3.48 -5.08
CA PRO A 119 -9.30 -2.06 -5.36
C PRO A 119 -9.33 -1.83 -6.87
N MET A 120 -10.11 -0.86 -7.33
CA MET A 120 -10.22 -0.56 -8.78
C MET A 120 -8.86 -0.28 -9.40
N GLN A 121 -7.98 0.38 -8.64
CA GLN A 121 -6.61 0.65 -9.06
C GLN A 121 -5.84 -0.62 -9.45
N ARG A 122 -6.01 -1.72 -8.70
CA ARG A 122 -5.33 -2.99 -9.03
C ARG A 122 -5.85 -3.54 -10.35
N PHE A 123 -7.16 -3.45 -10.60
CA PHE A 123 -7.75 -3.87 -11.88
C PHE A 123 -7.20 -3.01 -13.03
N ALA A 124 -7.12 -1.69 -12.84
CA ALA A 124 -6.58 -0.78 -13.84
C ALA A 124 -5.10 -1.07 -14.15
N ASN A 125 -4.31 -1.41 -13.14
CA ASN A 125 -2.91 -1.78 -13.29
C ASN A 125 -2.77 -3.07 -14.11
N ASP A 126 -3.52 -4.12 -13.75
CA ASP A 126 -3.53 -5.38 -14.47
C ASP A 126 -4.05 -5.22 -15.92
N ALA A 127 -5.04 -4.35 -16.12
CA ALA A 127 -5.56 -4.00 -17.44
C ALA A 127 -4.49 -3.31 -18.29
N LEU A 128 -3.76 -2.35 -17.70
CA LEU A 128 -2.67 -1.66 -18.37
C LEU A 128 -1.52 -2.61 -18.71
N VAL A 129 -1.14 -3.51 -17.81
CA VAL A 129 -0.17 -4.58 -18.07
C VAL A 129 -0.62 -5.44 -19.25
N SER A 130 -1.87 -5.91 -19.23
CA SER A 130 -2.41 -6.75 -20.29
C SER A 130 -2.42 -6.03 -21.65
N HIS A 131 -2.73 -4.73 -21.66
CA HIS A 131 -2.65 -3.92 -22.87
C HIS A 131 -1.24 -3.91 -23.46
N VAL A 132 -0.21 -3.63 -22.64
CA VAL A 132 1.17 -3.55 -23.12
C VAL A 132 1.67 -4.91 -23.61
N VAL A 133 1.21 -6.02 -23.02
CA VAL A 133 1.56 -7.39 -23.45
C VAL A 133 0.95 -7.73 -24.81
N PHE A 134 -0.34 -7.44 -25.01
CA PHE A 134 -1.06 -7.91 -26.19
C PHE A 134 -1.08 -6.92 -27.36
N SER A 135 -0.93 -5.62 -27.10
CA SER A 135 -0.98 -4.60 -28.16
C SER A 135 0.14 -4.70 -29.19
N PRO A 136 1.36 -5.20 -28.91
CA PRO A 136 2.40 -5.37 -29.94
C PRO A 136 2.19 -6.61 -30.82
N GLU A 137 1.36 -7.58 -30.41
CA GLU A 137 1.16 -8.80 -31.17
C GLU A 137 0.31 -8.55 -32.43
N SER A 138 0.71 -9.11 -33.57
CA SER A 138 -0.08 -8.95 -34.81
C SER A 138 -1.09 -10.08 -35.00
N LYS A 139 -0.68 -11.34 -34.78
CA LYS A 139 -1.48 -12.52 -35.15
C LYS A 139 -2.43 -13.02 -34.05
N HIS A 140 -2.06 -12.86 -32.78
CA HIS A 140 -2.80 -13.43 -31.64
C HIS A 140 -3.30 -12.37 -30.66
N MET A 141 -3.48 -11.14 -31.15
CA MET A 141 -3.94 -10.01 -30.36
C MET A 141 -5.37 -10.22 -29.84
N VAL A 142 -6.22 -10.85 -30.65
CA VAL A 142 -7.64 -11.10 -30.36
C VAL A 142 -7.96 -12.57 -30.61
N GLU A 143 -8.92 -13.10 -29.86
CA GLU A 143 -9.42 -14.46 -30.03
C GLU A 143 -10.56 -14.50 -31.04
N VAL A 144 -11.43 -13.49 -30.99
CA VAL A 144 -12.53 -13.32 -31.94
C VAL A 144 -12.35 -11.99 -32.67
N PRO A 145 -12.21 -12.00 -34.00
CA PRO A 145 -12.05 -10.80 -34.80
C PRO A 145 -13.34 -9.99 -34.90
N ALA A 146 -13.22 -8.73 -35.35
CA ALA A 146 -14.34 -7.78 -35.44
C ALA A 146 -15.39 -8.13 -36.50
N ASP A 147 -15.06 -8.96 -37.50
CA ASP A 147 -16.02 -9.50 -38.48
C ASP A 147 -17.08 -10.41 -37.84
N GLU A 148 -16.74 -11.06 -36.73
CA GLU A 148 -17.62 -11.90 -35.93
C GLU A 148 -18.15 -11.18 -34.67
N GLU A 149 -18.43 -9.86 -34.76
CA GLU A 149 -18.84 -9.03 -33.62
C GLU A 149 -20.02 -9.62 -32.81
N ALA A 150 -21.04 -10.13 -33.50
CA ALA A 150 -22.21 -10.74 -32.83
C ALA A 150 -21.82 -11.97 -31.99
N HIS A 151 -20.86 -12.76 -32.48
CA HIS A 151 -20.31 -13.89 -31.74
C HIS A 151 -19.45 -13.41 -30.56
N LEU A 152 -18.56 -12.44 -30.79
CA LEU A 152 -17.72 -11.81 -29.77
C LEU A 152 -18.57 -11.31 -28.58
N VAL A 153 -19.62 -10.54 -28.86
CA VAL A 153 -20.53 -9.99 -27.84
C VAL A 153 -21.21 -11.12 -27.07
N THR A 154 -21.75 -12.12 -27.77
CA THR A 154 -22.44 -13.25 -27.15
C THR A 154 -21.51 -14.07 -26.26
N TRP A 155 -20.31 -14.37 -26.76
CA TRP A 155 -19.31 -15.15 -26.06
C TRP A 155 -18.79 -14.42 -24.82
N LEU A 156 -18.33 -13.17 -24.95
CA LEU A 156 -17.82 -12.41 -23.82
C LEU A 156 -18.90 -12.09 -22.78
N SER A 157 -20.14 -11.83 -23.21
CA SER A 157 -21.24 -11.59 -22.26
C SER A 157 -21.50 -12.81 -21.37
N ARG A 158 -21.46 -14.02 -21.96
CA ARG A 158 -21.59 -15.28 -21.20
C ARG A 158 -20.41 -15.50 -20.26
N ARG A 159 -19.20 -15.17 -20.69
CA ARG A 159 -17.97 -15.37 -19.89
C ARG A 159 -17.87 -14.41 -18.71
N LEU A 160 -18.39 -13.19 -18.87
CA LEU A 160 -18.40 -12.16 -17.84
C LEU A 160 -19.58 -12.28 -16.86
N ASP A 161 -20.59 -13.08 -17.19
CA ASP A 161 -21.90 -13.06 -16.54
C ASP A 161 -22.46 -11.62 -16.48
N ALA A 162 -22.34 -10.88 -17.59
CA ALA A 162 -22.80 -9.50 -17.75
C ALA A 162 -23.07 -9.18 -19.22
N GLN A 163 -24.05 -8.31 -19.50
CA GLN A 163 -24.27 -7.84 -20.87
C GLN A 163 -23.12 -6.93 -21.31
N LEU A 164 -22.38 -7.36 -22.32
CA LEU A 164 -21.34 -6.58 -22.97
C LEU A 164 -21.93 -5.92 -24.23
N ARG A 165 -21.56 -4.67 -24.47
CA ARG A 165 -21.77 -3.99 -25.76
C ARG A 165 -20.43 -3.48 -26.25
N VAL A 166 -20.12 -3.64 -27.53
CA VAL A 166 -18.89 -3.06 -28.10
C VAL A 166 -19.08 -1.54 -28.22
N PRO A 167 -18.23 -0.72 -27.58
CA PRO A 167 -18.26 0.73 -27.80
C PRO A 167 -17.91 1.08 -29.24
N ASP A 168 -18.68 1.98 -29.83
CA ASP A 168 -18.36 2.59 -31.12
C ASP A 168 -17.39 3.77 -30.91
N LEU A 169 -16.15 3.61 -31.39
CA LEU A 169 -15.11 4.64 -31.31
C LEU A 169 -14.76 5.21 -32.69
N THR A 170 -15.57 4.93 -33.71
CA THR A 170 -15.30 5.35 -35.09
C THR A 170 -15.28 6.87 -35.25
N SER A 171 -16.07 7.61 -34.44
CA SER A 171 -16.06 9.08 -34.41
C SER A 171 -14.72 9.68 -33.97
N LEU A 172 -13.93 8.92 -33.22
CA LEU A 172 -12.58 9.28 -32.78
C LEU A 172 -11.49 8.69 -33.69
N GLY A 173 -11.87 8.02 -34.78
CA GLY A 173 -10.96 7.39 -35.72
C GLY A 173 -10.44 6.01 -35.30
N TYR A 174 -11.01 5.40 -34.25
CA TYR A 174 -10.63 4.07 -33.79
C TYR A 174 -11.58 3.01 -34.35
N ARG A 175 -11.00 1.95 -34.92
CA ARG A 175 -11.74 0.80 -35.45
C ARG A 175 -11.54 -0.40 -34.55
N LEU A 176 -12.61 -1.15 -34.29
CA LEU A 176 -12.51 -2.41 -33.55
C LEU A 176 -11.68 -3.41 -34.37
N ILE A 177 -10.70 -4.04 -33.72
CA ILE A 177 -9.93 -5.15 -34.29
C ILE A 177 -10.56 -6.49 -33.90
N GLY A 178 -11.08 -6.56 -32.67
CA GLY A 178 -11.76 -7.72 -32.11
C GLY A 178 -11.70 -7.71 -30.59
N GLY A 179 -11.87 -8.87 -29.99
CA GLY A 179 -11.71 -9.01 -28.55
C GLY A 179 -11.23 -10.38 -28.10
N ARG A 180 -10.89 -10.45 -26.82
CA ARG A 180 -10.41 -11.64 -26.15
C ARG A 180 -10.89 -11.69 -24.70
N GLN A 181 -10.85 -12.88 -24.13
CA GLN A 181 -11.03 -13.06 -22.71
C GLN A 181 -9.65 -13.05 -22.04
N THR A 182 -9.55 -12.31 -20.94
CA THR A 182 -8.40 -12.36 -20.04
C THR A 182 -8.86 -12.80 -18.65
N VAL A 183 -7.91 -13.21 -17.82
CA VAL A 183 -8.15 -13.50 -16.40
C VAL A 183 -7.27 -12.56 -15.60
N VAL A 184 -7.92 -11.69 -14.83
CA VAL A 184 -7.25 -10.66 -14.05
C VAL A 184 -7.74 -10.77 -12.61
N ALA A 185 -6.80 -11.00 -11.69
CA ALA A 185 -7.07 -11.18 -10.27
C ALA A 185 -8.27 -12.11 -10.00
N ASP A 186 -8.17 -13.32 -10.54
CA ASP A 186 -9.12 -14.43 -10.37
C ASP A 186 -10.53 -14.18 -10.89
N ALA A 187 -10.71 -13.16 -11.74
CA ALA A 187 -12.00 -12.86 -12.37
C ALA A 187 -11.91 -12.84 -13.91
N PRO A 188 -12.94 -13.34 -14.62
CA PRO A 188 -13.07 -13.16 -16.06
C PRO A 188 -13.11 -11.66 -16.41
N THR A 189 -12.30 -11.27 -17.38
CA THR A 189 -12.24 -9.90 -17.90
C THR A 189 -12.32 -9.96 -19.42
N ALA A 190 -13.11 -9.09 -20.03
CA ALA A 190 -13.11 -8.92 -21.47
C ALA A 190 -12.15 -7.82 -21.85
N MET A 191 -11.42 -8.02 -22.93
CA MET A 191 -10.57 -7.01 -23.55
C MET A 191 -11.01 -6.84 -25.01
N LEU A 192 -11.41 -5.63 -25.36
CA LEU A 192 -11.69 -5.20 -26.72
C LEU A 192 -10.49 -4.38 -27.20
N MET A 193 -9.98 -4.68 -28.39
CA MET A 193 -8.81 -4.00 -28.95
C MET A 193 -9.22 -3.16 -30.15
N TYR A 194 -8.68 -1.94 -30.21
CA TYR A 194 -8.95 -0.99 -31.29
C TYR A 194 -7.66 -0.47 -31.90
N GLU A 195 -7.73 -0.13 -33.17
CA GLU A 195 -6.66 0.51 -33.93
C GLU A 195 -7.10 1.90 -34.37
N GLY A 196 -6.28 2.90 -34.08
CA GLY A 196 -6.48 4.29 -34.45
C GLY A 196 -5.53 4.76 -35.55
N PRO A 197 -5.49 6.07 -35.80
CA PRO A 197 -4.57 6.67 -36.76
C PRO A 197 -3.11 6.35 -36.42
N GLY A 198 -2.30 6.12 -37.46
CA GLY A 198 -0.87 5.80 -37.30
C GLY A 198 -0.59 4.43 -36.68
N GLY A 199 -1.57 3.51 -36.66
CA GLY A 199 -1.41 2.17 -36.07
C GLY A 199 -1.45 2.17 -34.54
N THR A 200 -1.87 3.28 -33.93
CA THR A 200 -1.93 3.40 -32.47
C THR A 200 -3.01 2.46 -31.93
N ARG A 201 -2.63 1.57 -31.02
CA ARG A 201 -3.55 0.58 -30.45
C ARG A 201 -4.03 1.00 -29.06
N ILE A 202 -5.31 0.84 -28.81
CA ILE A 202 -5.92 1.04 -27.48
C ILE A 202 -6.74 -0.19 -27.11
N SER A 203 -6.92 -0.40 -25.81
CA SER A 203 -7.80 -1.46 -25.32
C SER A 203 -8.87 -0.90 -24.39
N VAL A 204 -10.08 -1.44 -24.52
CA VAL A 204 -11.18 -1.24 -23.58
C VAL A 204 -11.40 -2.56 -22.86
N GLN A 205 -11.20 -2.55 -21.55
CA GLN A 205 -11.38 -3.72 -20.70
C GLN A 205 -12.55 -3.53 -19.77
N LEU A 206 -13.32 -4.59 -19.57
CA LEU A 206 -14.44 -4.59 -18.65
C LEU A 206 -14.62 -5.93 -17.93
N ARG A 207 -15.08 -5.85 -16.69
CA ARG A 207 -15.35 -7.00 -15.82
C ARG A 207 -16.48 -6.70 -14.84
N ARG A 208 -17.07 -7.75 -14.28
CA ARG A 208 -18.05 -7.63 -13.20
C ARG A 208 -17.34 -7.27 -11.87
N MET A 209 -17.84 -6.22 -11.20
CA MET A 209 -17.36 -5.68 -9.92
C MET A 209 -18.53 -5.14 -9.08
N PRO A 210 -19.44 -6.01 -8.59
CA PRO A 210 -20.71 -5.60 -7.99
C PRO A 210 -20.54 -4.82 -6.67
N ASN A 211 -19.43 -5.04 -5.96
CA ASN A 211 -19.16 -4.44 -4.66
C ASN A 211 -18.36 -3.13 -4.76
N ASN A 212 -18.04 -2.66 -5.97
CA ASN A 212 -17.25 -1.47 -6.18
C ASN A 212 -18.14 -0.25 -6.50
N ARG A 213 -17.97 0.84 -5.74
CA ARG A 213 -18.76 2.07 -5.85
C ARG A 213 -17.96 3.27 -6.34
N ASP A 214 -16.72 3.04 -6.77
CA ASP A 214 -15.82 4.10 -7.20
C ASP A 214 -16.13 4.55 -8.62
N THR A 215 -17.03 5.52 -8.76
CA THR A 215 -17.53 6.02 -10.05
C THR A 215 -16.68 7.14 -10.66
N GLY A 216 -15.67 7.62 -9.94
CA GLY A 216 -14.80 8.70 -10.44
C GLY A 216 -13.83 8.20 -11.50
N PHE A 217 -13.64 8.97 -12.57
CA PHE A 217 -12.54 8.72 -13.51
C PHE A 217 -11.21 8.90 -12.81
N ARG A 218 -10.45 7.82 -12.73
CA ARG A 218 -9.10 7.81 -12.19
C ARG A 218 -8.12 7.38 -13.25
N LEU A 219 -6.87 7.75 -13.04
CA LEU A 219 -5.78 7.50 -13.96
C LEU A 219 -4.77 6.57 -13.28
N GLU A 220 -4.32 5.57 -14.01
CA GLU A 220 -3.25 4.65 -13.63
C GLU A 220 -2.12 4.74 -14.66
N THR A 221 -0.90 4.70 -14.17
CA THR A 221 0.34 4.69 -14.97
C THR A 221 1.21 3.54 -14.51
N LEU A 222 1.89 2.87 -15.42
CA LEU A 222 2.90 1.88 -15.04
C LEU A 222 4.10 2.60 -14.41
N ALA A 223 4.59 2.08 -13.29
CA ALA A 223 5.81 2.58 -12.67
C ALA A 223 7.01 2.39 -13.63
N PRO A 224 7.96 3.34 -13.71
CA PRO A 224 9.09 3.25 -14.64
C PRO A 224 9.96 1.99 -14.47
N ASP A 225 9.98 1.43 -13.26
CA ASP A 225 10.71 0.22 -12.88
C ASP A 225 9.88 -1.07 -13.05
N ASN A 226 8.69 -0.99 -13.64
CA ASN A 226 7.85 -2.17 -13.84
C ASN A 226 8.53 -3.17 -14.79
N ARG A 227 8.70 -4.42 -14.33
CA ARG A 227 9.34 -5.50 -15.11
C ARG A 227 8.69 -5.75 -16.46
N VAL A 228 7.39 -5.51 -16.60
CA VAL A 228 6.67 -5.66 -17.87
C VAL A 228 7.11 -4.60 -18.88
N LEU A 229 7.28 -3.34 -18.44
CA LEU A 229 7.83 -2.29 -19.28
C LEU A 229 9.32 -2.50 -19.63
N GLN A 230 10.06 -3.24 -18.80
CA GLN A 230 11.45 -3.61 -19.10
C GLN A 230 11.53 -4.77 -20.10
N ALA A 231 10.58 -5.71 -20.05
CA ALA A 231 10.51 -6.84 -20.96
C ALA A 231 9.97 -6.45 -22.34
N ILE A 232 9.13 -5.43 -22.41
CA ILE A 232 8.48 -4.96 -23.63
C ILE A 232 9.11 -3.63 -23.99
N HIS A 233 9.84 -3.58 -25.11
CA HIS A 233 10.44 -2.34 -25.61
C HIS A 233 9.31 -1.43 -26.12
N PRO A 234 8.88 -0.40 -25.37
CA PRO A 234 7.84 0.48 -25.85
C PRO A 234 8.39 1.23 -27.07
N ALA A 235 7.55 1.41 -28.09
CA ALA A 235 7.93 2.20 -29.25
C ALA A 235 8.34 3.61 -28.80
N VAL A 236 9.54 4.04 -29.18
CA VAL A 236 10.19 5.29 -28.72
C VAL A 236 9.37 6.53 -29.07
N ASP A 237 8.55 6.42 -30.12
CA ASP A 237 7.78 7.55 -30.67
C ASP A 237 6.43 7.77 -29.99
N HIS A 238 6.03 6.92 -29.05
CA HIS A 238 4.75 7.02 -28.35
C HIS A 238 4.91 7.43 -26.88
N PRO A 239 3.95 8.18 -26.31
CA PRO A 239 3.96 8.47 -24.89
C PRO A 239 3.82 7.16 -24.08
N PRO A 240 4.30 7.15 -22.81
CA PRO A 240 4.18 5.97 -21.96
C PRO A 240 2.71 5.56 -21.84
N PRO A 241 2.41 4.24 -21.86
CA PRO A 241 1.04 3.76 -21.79
C PRO A 241 0.41 4.08 -20.44
N MET A 242 -0.85 4.52 -20.49
CA MET A 242 -1.65 4.91 -19.32
C MET A 242 -3.04 4.27 -19.41
N ALA A 243 -3.75 4.19 -18.28
CA ALA A 243 -5.12 3.69 -18.24
C ALA A 243 -6.05 4.62 -17.47
N PHE A 244 -7.18 5.00 -18.07
CA PHE A 244 -8.31 5.58 -17.34
C PHE A 244 -9.25 4.48 -16.89
N TYR A 245 -9.74 4.56 -15.65
CA TYR A 245 -10.61 3.54 -15.09
C TYR A 245 -11.73 4.14 -14.23
N TRP A 246 -12.85 3.42 -14.15
CA TRP A 246 -14.01 3.78 -13.33
C TRP A 246 -14.88 2.54 -13.08
N ALA A 247 -15.71 2.58 -12.04
CA ALA A 247 -16.82 1.65 -11.85
C ALA A 247 -18.12 2.29 -12.35
N ASP A 248 -18.98 1.52 -13.01
CA ASP A 248 -20.35 1.93 -13.25
C ASP A 248 -21.29 0.72 -13.18
N ARG A 249 -22.40 0.86 -12.45
CA ARG A 249 -23.47 -0.16 -12.28
C ARG A 249 -22.98 -1.60 -12.07
N GLY A 250 -21.94 -1.79 -11.24
CA GLY A 250 -21.39 -3.11 -10.94
C GLY A 250 -20.48 -3.70 -12.02
N LEU A 251 -20.08 -2.89 -13.01
CA LEU A 251 -19.01 -3.16 -13.96
C LEU A 251 -17.81 -2.26 -13.66
N GLY A 252 -16.60 -2.82 -13.76
CA GLY A 252 -15.36 -2.06 -13.77
C GLY A 252 -14.88 -1.90 -15.21
N PHE A 253 -14.44 -0.70 -15.57
CA PHE A 253 -13.92 -0.36 -16.88
C PHE A 253 -12.50 0.17 -16.79
N ALA A 254 -11.66 -0.18 -17.77
CA ALA A 254 -10.33 0.38 -17.94
C ALA A 254 -10.05 0.60 -19.44
N VAL A 255 -9.67 1.81 -19.80
CA VAL A 255 -9.28 2.21 -21.16
C VAL A 255 -7.80 2.51 -21.16
N ALA A 256 -7.01 1.66 -21.82
CA ALA A 256 -5.54 1.72 -21.80
C ALA A 256 -4.97 1.94 -23.20
N GLY A 257 -3.92 2.76 -23.28
CA GLY A 257 -3.25 3.05 -24.55
C GLY A 257 -2.04 3.98 -24.41
N PRO A 258 -1.14 4.01 -25.41
CA PRO A 258 -0.01 4.92 -25.46
C PRO A 258 -0.45 6.25 -26.10
N LEU A 259 -1.40 6.92 -25.45
CA LEU A 259 -1.98 8.19 -25.89
C LEU A 259 -1.68 9.32 -24.91
N ALA A 260 -1.72 10.57 -25.38
CA ALA A 260 -1.71 11.72 -24.49
C ALA A 260 -2.95 11.68 -23.58
N ARG A 261 -2.78 12.09 -22.31
CA ARG A 261 -3.85 12.11 -21.31
C ARG A 261 -5.19 12.69 -21.81
N PRO A 262 -5.26 13.86 -22.49
CA PRO A 262 -6.54 14.39 -22.96
C PRO A 262 -7.22 13.52 -24.02
N GLN A 263 -6.46 12.90 -24.92
CA GLN A 263 -6.99 12.01 -25.96
C GLN A 263 -7.54 10.72 -25.36
N LEU A 264 -6.81 10.12 -24.42
CA LEU A 264 -7.27 8.89 -23.73
C LEU A 264 -8.52 9.18 -22.87
N LEU A 265 -8.60 10.36 -22.26
CA LEU A 265 -9.77 10.78 -21.50
C LEU A 265 -11.00 10.92 -22.39
N GLU A 266 -10.85 11.48 -23.59
CA GLU A 266 -11.95 11.61 -24.55
C GLU A 266 -12.51 10.24 -24.96
N VAL A 267 -11.62 9.27 -25.24
CA VAL A 267 -12.03 7.88 -25.49
C VAL A 267 -12.79 7.31 -24.29
N ALA A 268 -12.26 7.46 -23.08
CA ALA A 268 -12.90 6.96 -21.87
C ALA A 268 -14.29 7.58 -21.63
N GLN A 269 -14.46 8.87 -21.94
CA GLN A 269 -15.75 9.57 -21.85
C GLN A 269 -16.77 9.05 -22.87
N VAL A 270 -16.35 8.74 -24.10
CA VAL A 270 -17.23 8.15 -25.12
C VAL A 270 -17.70 6.76 -24.68
N VAL A 271 -16.79 5.91 -24.21
CA VAL A 271 -17.12 4.58 -23.67
C VAL A 271 -18.11 4.70 -22.51
N TYR A 272 -17.84 5.57 -21.55
CA TYR A 272 -18.73 5.82 -20.42
C TYR A 272 -20.12 6.29 -20.84
N ARG A 273 -20.23 7.22 -21.80
CA ARG A 273 -21.51 7.73 -22.28
C ARG A 273 -22.35 6.59 -22.90
N GLN A 274 -21.76 5.81 -23.79
CA GLN A 274 -22.48 4.72 -24.45
C GLN A 274 -22.93 3.63 -23.47
N TYR A 275 -22.09 3.30 -22.48
CA TYR A 275 -22.45 2.32 -21.45
C TYR A 275 -23.48 2.84 -20.46
N SER A 276 -23.41 4.13 -20.09
CA SER A 276 -24.37 4.74 -19.18
C SER A 276 -25.77 4.86 -19.83
N GLU A 277 -25.84 5.09 -21.14
CA GLU A 277 -27.07 5.00 -21.94
C GLU A 277 -27.57 3.55 -22.07
N PHE A 278 -26.67 2.61 -22.37
CA PHE A 278 -27.00 1.19 -22.54
C PHE A 278 -27.54 0.54 -21.26
N THR A 279 -26.92 0.84 -20.12
CA THR A 279 -27.32 0.28 -18.82
C THR A 279 -28.28 1.18 -18.04
N GLY A 280 -28.72 2.30 -18.65
CA GLY A 280 -29.66 3.23 -18.06
C GLY A 280 -31.10 2.68 -18.02
N PRO A 281 -31.95 3.14 -17.09
CA PRO A 281 -33.36 2.80 -17.14
C PRO A 281 -33.95 3.29 -18.47
N ALA A 282 -34.61 2.40 -19.21
CA ALA A 282 -35.29 2.75 -20.45
C ALA A 282 -36.20 3.96 -20.19
N SER A 283 -35.99 5.04 -20.95
CA SER A 283 -36.83 6.24 -20.88
C SER A 283 -38.29 5.80 -20.99
N ARG A 284 -39.05 5.99 -19.90
CA ARG A 284 -40.49 5.77 -19.89
C ARG A 284 -41.05 6.84 -20.85
N LYS A 285 -41.42 6.41 -22.06
CA LYS A 285 -42.20 7.24 -22.97
C LYS A 285 -43.59 7.37 -22.34
N ASP A 286 -43.88 8.55 -21.80
CA ASP A 286 -45.24 9.02 -21.55
C ASP A 286 -45.89 9.45 -22.87
#